data_AF-A0A0C2JX36-F1
#
_entry.id   AF-A0A0C2JX36-F1
#
_cell.length_a   1.000
_cell.length_b   1.000
_cell.length_c   1.000
_cell.angle_alpha   90.00
_cell.angle_beta   90.00
_cell.angle_gamma   90.00
#
_symmetry.space_group_name_H-M   'P 1'
#
loop_
_entity.id
_entity.type
_entity.pdbx_description
1 polymer ?
#
loop_
_entity_poly.entity_id
_entity_poly.type
_entity_poly.pdbx_seq_one_letter_code
_entity_poly.pdbx_strand_id
1 'polypeptide(L)'
;MLLVNFYLTSPIVFLRMRLTDEVKTTFHRLFERDNSVSSILNILVLFNNVGIHVLNSLTDDITEMHFKDAINNVLDSHRNRYLSDLMEIEVLILLMALKYMKDKYENTFQKSVILKNCKYFCSSDAHKQVSMFSLNNAFESLVYNKVISPESRSETPMLDTPYVLMYSEFEIRHSVHSRTDLPNYIKLFQSIAM
;
A
#
# COMPACT_ATOMS: atom_id res chain seq x y z
N MET A 1 12.73 14.33 24.81
CA MET A 1 14.15 14.65 24.55
C MET A 1 15.14 13.58 25.07
N LEU A 2 14.82 12.78 26.09
CA LEU A 2 15.74 11.75 26.62
C LEU A 2 15.76 10.42 25.85
N LEU A 3 14.65 10.00 25.21
CA LEU A 3 14.61 8.75 24.43
C LEU A 3 15.36 8.82 23.09
N VAL A 4 15.40 10.00 22.46
CA VAL A 4 16.15 10.20 21.20
C VAL A 4 17.66 10.20 21.44
N ASN A 5 18.11 10.64 22.62
CA ASN A 5 19.53 10.62 23.00
C ASN A 5 20.05 9.22 23.32
N PHE A 6 19.22 8.29 23.81
CA PHE A 6 19.67 6.91 24.08
C PHE A 6 19.89 6.09 22.78
N TYR A 7 19.07 6.31 21.75
CA TYR A 7 19.24 5.65 20.45
C TYR A 7 20.37 6.24 19.60
N LEU A 8 20.73 7.50 19.80
CA LEU A 8 21.88 8.13 19.14
C LEU A 8 23.23 7.86 19.83
N THR A 9 23.22 7.40 21.09
CA THR A 9 24.43 7.15 21.89
C THR A 9 24.82 5.67 22.00
N SER A 10 24.24 4.77 21.19
CA SER A 10 24.78 3.43 20.98
C SER A 10 25.48 3.36 19.61
N PRO A 11 26.76 3.81 19.51
CA PRO A 11 27.43 4.09 18.25
C PRO A 11 28.29 2.90 17.77
N ILE A 12 28.08 1.69 18.30
CA ILE A 12 29.08 0.61 18.13
C ILE A 12 28.82 -0.27 16.88
N VAL A 13 27.60 -0.26 16.32
CA VAL A 13 27.31 -1.04 15.08
C VAL A 13 26.90 -0.16 13.89
N PHE A 14 26.22 0.97 14.12
CA PHE A 14 25.67 1.79 13.04
C PHE A 14 26.70 2.66 12.29
N LEU A 15 27.88 2.91 12.86
CA LEU A 15 28.74 4.03 12.46
C LEU A 15 29.98 3.66 11.61
N ARG A 16 30.12 2.40 11.18
CA ARG A 16 31.23 1.98 10.30
C ARG A 16 30.84 1.30 8.99
N MET A 17 29.54 1.11 8.72
CA MET A 17 29.12 0.64 7.40
C MET A 17 28.97 1.84 6.46
N ARG A 18 29.83 1.91 5.45
CA ARG A 18 29.57 2.76 4.28
C ARG A 18 28.37 2.18 3.55
N LEU A 19 27.16 2.63 3.90
CA LEU A 19 25.95 2.25 3.19
C LEU A 19 26.14 2.53 1.69
N THR A 20 25.96 1.52 0.85
CA THR A 20 25.92 1.67 -0.60
C THR A 20 24.81 2.65 -1.01
N ASP A 21 24.97 3.25 -2.18
CA ASP A 21 23.96 4.17 -2.73
C ASP A 21 22.61 3.49 -2.96
N GLU A 22 22.61 2.15 -3.10
CA GLU A 22 21.39 1.36 -3.21
C GLU A 22 20.60 1.35 -1.89
N VAL A 23 21.25 1.14 -0.74
CA VAL A 23 20.58 1.21 0.58
C VAL A 23 20.05 2.61 0.85
N LYS A 24 20.83 3.64 0.51
CA LYS A 24 20.39 5.04 0.62
C LYS A 24 19.17 5.33 -0.25
N THR A 25 19.13 4.78 -1.46
CA THR A 25 17.99 4.91 -2.37
C THR A 25 16.74 4.24 -1.80
N THR A 26 16.86 3.08 -1.17
CA THR A 26 15.73 2.39 -0.51
C THR A 26 15.20 3.20 0.68
N PHE A 27 16.09 3.79 1.49
CA PHE A 27 15.71 4.74 2.55
C PHE A 27 14.98 5.96 1.99
N HIS A 28 15.46 6.51 0.86
CA HIS A 28 14.82 7.65 0.21
C HIS A 28 13.40 7.30 -0.25
N ARG A 29 13.21 6.14 -0.88
CA ARG A 29 11.88 5.64 -1.30
C ARG A 29 10.92 5.45 -0.15
N LEU A 30 11.42 4.96 0.99
CA LEU A 30 10.62 4.90 2.21
C LEU A 30 10.24 6.31 2.69
N PHE A 31 11.20 7.23 2.76
CA PHE A 31 10.95 8.59 3.23
C PHE A 31 9.95 9.35 2.34
N GLU A 32 9.99 9.14 1.02
CA GLU A 32 9.00 9.67 0.07
C GLU A 32 7.60 9.04 0.22
N ARG A 33 7.51 7.88 0.88
CA ARG A 33 6.27 7.15 1.09
C ARG A 33 5.67 7.38 2.47
N ASP A 34 6.50 7.41 3.49
CA ASP A 34 6.14 7.62 4.89
C ASP A 34 7.34 8.16 5.66
N ASN A 35 7.30 9.46 5.97
CA ASN A 35 8.34 10.17 6.71
C ASN A 35 8.09 10.20 8.23
N SER A 36 7.13 9.40 8.72
CA SER A 36 6.77 9.41 10.14
C SER A 36 7.90 8.84 11.01
N VAL A 37 8.03 9.42 12.21
CA VAL A 37 8.97 8.95 13.24
C VAL A 37 8.70 7.48 13.60
N SER A 38 7.43 7.06 13.56
CA SER A 38 7.01 5.68 13.82
C SER A 38 7.59 4.68 12.82
N SER A 39 7.65 5.03 11.53
CA SER A 39 8.19 4.17 10.48
C SER A 39 9.71 4.05 10.57
N ILE A 40 10.40 5.13 10.96
CA ILE A 40 11.83 5.11 11.26
C ILE A 40 12.11 4.22 12.49
N LEU A 41 11.31 4.36 13.56
CA LEU A 41 11.45 3.53 14.76
C LEU A 41 11.17 2.05 14.47
N ASN A 42 10.19 1.72 13.63
CA ASN A 42 9.92 0.35 13.22
C ASN A 42 11.11 -0.28 12.46
N ILE A 43 11.79 0.48 11.60
CA ILE A 43 13.00 0.02 10.92
C ILE A 43 14.12 -0.24 11.93
N LEU A 44 14.33 0.68 12.87
CA LEU A 44 15.34 0.51 13.91
C LEU A 44 15.05 -0.70 14.80
N VAL A 45 13.78 -0.98 15.11
CA VAL A 45 13.36 -2.16 15.88
C VAL A 45 13.55 -3.44 15.08
N LEU A 46 13.12 -3.48 13.82
CA LEU A 46 13.31 -4.66 12.95
C LEU A 46 14.80 -4.94 12.73
N PHE A 47 15.59 -3.89 12.54
CA PHE A 47 17.04 -4.01 12.42
C PHE A 47 17.68 -4.50 13.72
N ASN A 48 17.23 -4.03 14.88
CA ASN A 48 17.71 -4.52 16.17
C ASN A 48 17.35 -6.00 16.38
N ASN A 49 16.12 -6.40 16.02
CA ASN A 49 15.70 -7.80 16.08
C ASN A 49 16.52 -8.69 15.13
N VAL A 50 16.79 -8.23 13.91
CA VAL A 50 17.67 -8.95 12.96
C VAL A 50 19.11 -8.99 13.49
N GLY A 51 19.63 -7.88 14.02
CA GLY A 51 20.96 -7.81 14.64
C GLY A 51 21.11 -8.75 15.82
N ILE A 52 20.11 -8.83 16.72
CA ILE A 52 20.07 -9.79 17.82
C ILE A 52 20.04 -11.23 17.29
N HIS A 53 19.28 -11.49 16.22
CA HIS A 53 19.19 -12.83 15.64
C HIS A 53 20.49 -13.28 14.96
N VAL A 54 21.17 -12.38 14.26
CA VAL A 54 22.46 -12.60 13.59
C VAL A 54 23.59 -12.77 14.61
N LEU A 55 23.61 -11.96 15.67
CA LEU A 55 24.56 -12.10 16.78
C LEU A 55 24.36 -13.41 17.55
N ASN A 56 23.14 -13.92 17.61
CA ASN A 56 22.83 -15.21 18.25
C ASN A 56 23.06 -16.42 17.33
N SER A 57 23.23 -16.25 16.00
CA SER A 57 23.30 -17.36 15.03
C SER A 57 24.72 -17.80 14.64
N LEU A 58 25.78 -17.35 15.31
CA LEU A 58 27.19 -17.68 15.00
C LEU A 58 27.63 -17.33 13.56
N THR A 59 26.83 -16.55 12.83
CA THR A 59 27.18 -16.01 11.51
C THR A 59 27.78 -14.63 11.69
N ASP A 60 29.07 -14.52 11.39
CA ASP A 60 29.82 -13.27 11.51
C ASP A 60 29.32 -12.23 10.50
N ASP A 61 29.08 -11.03 11.03
CA ASP A 61 28.80 -9.74 10.39
C ASP A 61 27.36 -9.44 9.93
N ILE A 62 26.85 -8.32 10.46
CA ILE A 62 25.64 -7.67 9.97
C ILE A 62 25.95 -7.00 8.62
N THR A 63 25.39 -7.55 7.54
CA THR A 63 25.54 -7.02 6.18
C THR A 63 24.46 -6.00 5.78
N GLU A 64 24.68 -5.27 4.69
CA GLU A 64 23.70 -4.33 4.12
C GLU A 64 22.40 -5.00 3.67
N MET A 65 22.43 -6.30 3.40
CA MET A 65 21.27 -7.06 2.95
C MET A 65 20.21 -7.12 4.06
N HIS A 66 20.64 -7.32 5.31
CA HIS A 66 19.76 -7.28 6.48
C HIS A 66 19.08 -5.92 6.66
N PHE A 67 19.78 -4.83 6.32
CA PHE A 67 19.19 -3.48 6.29
C PHE A 67 18.14 -3.36 5.21
N LYS A 68 18.44 -3.79 3.97
CA LYS A 68 17.47 -3.77 2.87
C LYS A 68 16.24 -4.59 3.20
N ASP A 69 16.40 -5.78 3.77
CA ASP A 69 15.29 -6.66 4.12
C ASP A 69 14.42 -6.07 5.21
N ALA A 70 15.00 -5.41 6.24
CA ALA A 70 14.22 -4.72 7.25
C ALA A 70 13.42 -3.55 6.66
N ILE A 71 14.03 -2.74 5.78
CA ILE A 71 13.36 -1.62 5.12
C ILE A 71 12.26 -2.13 4.17
N ASN A 72 12.54 -3.17 3.39
CA ASN A 72 11.57 -3.80 2.50
C ASN A 72 10.41 -4.41 3.29
N ASN A 73 10.68 -5.09 4.41
CA ASN A 73 9.62 -5.60 5.29
C ASN A 73 8.75 -4.48 5.86
N VAL A 74 9.31 -3.32 6.20
CA VAL A 74 8.50 -2.15 6.59
C VAL A 74 7.68 -1.65 5.40
N LEU A 75 8.30 -1.44 4.24
CA LEU A 75 7.62 -1.01 3.02
C LEU A 75 6.47 -1.95 2.62
N ASP A 76 6.69 -3.25 2.71
CA ASP A 76 5.74 -4.30 2.37
C ASP A 76 4.67 -4.46 3.45
N SER A 77 5.03 -4.31 4.73
CA SER A 77 4.05 -4.31 5.83
C SER A 77 3.11 -3.11 5.74
N HIS A 78 3.59 -1.92 5.38
CA HIS A 78 2.75 -0.74 5.17
C HIS A 78 1.89 -0.88 3.91
N ARG A 79 2.45 -1.46 2.84
CA ARG A 79 1.75 -1.77 1.59
C ARG A 79 0.58 -2.74 1.82
N ASN A 80 0.82 -3.84 2.52
CA ASN A 80 -0.18 -4.87 2.76
C ASN A 80 -1.18 -4.50 3.87
N ARG A 81 -0.75 -3.74 4.88
CA ARG A 81 -1.65 -3.24 5.95
C ARG A 81 -2.73 -2.34 5.38
N TYR A 82 -2.38 -1.39 4.50
CA TYR A 82 -3.38 -0.49 3.94
C TYR A 82 -4.45 -1.22 3.11
N LEU A 83 -4.07 -2.21 2.29
CA LEU A 83 -5.05 -3.01 1.54
C LEU A 83 -6.01 -3.78 2.47
N SER A 84 -5.54 -4.16 3.66
CA SER A 84 -6.33 -4.90 4.64
C SER A 84 -7.33 -3.97 5.34
N ASP A 85 -6.97 -2.69 5.51
CA ASP A 85 -7.75 -1.67 6.24
C ASP A 85 -8.70 -0.86 5.35
N LEU A 86 -8.79 -1.15 4.04
CA LEU A 86 -9.65 -0.41 3.10
C LEU A 86 -11.12 -0.38 3.55
N MET A 87 -11.81 0.71 3.30
CA MET A 87 -13.26 0.76 3.46
C MET A 87 -13.96 -0.10 2.40
N GLU A 88 -15.17 -0.56 2.68
CA GLU A 88 -15.98 -1.36 1.75
C GLU A 88 -16.13 -0.68 0.37
N ILE A 89 -16.31 0.64 0.35
CA ILE A 89 -16.46 1.42 -0.89
C ILE A 89 -15.15 1.44 -1.69
N GLU A 90 -14.01 1.54 -1.00
CA GLU A 90 -12.69 1.50 -1.64
C GLU A 90 -12.41 0.12 -2.24
N VAL A 91 -12.75 -0.95 -1.52
CA VAL A 91 -12.68 -2.32 -2.03
C VAL A 91 -13.56 -2.49 -3.27
N LEU A 92 -14.78 -1.98 -3.25
CA LEU A 92 -15.68 -2.04 -4.41
C LEU A 92 -15.08 -1.31 -5.63
N ILE A 93 -14.48 -0.13 -5.44
CA ILE A 93 -13.80 0.61 -6.51
C ILE A 93 -12.66 -0.22 -7.10
N LEU A 94 -11.83 -0.86 -6.28
CA LEU A 94 -10.71 -1.68 -6.75
C LEU A 94 -11.20 -2.91 -7.54
N LEU A 95 -12.22 -3.61 -7.04
CA LEU A 95 -12.78 -4.76 -7.76
C LEU A 95 -13.42 -4.35 -9.09
N MET A 96 -14.10 -3.20 -9.14
CA MET A 96 -14.68 -2.66 -10.37
C MET A 96 -13.61 -2.25 -11.38
N ALA A 97 -12.49 -1.67 -10.91
CA ALA A 97 -11.34 -1.35 -11.75
C ALA A 97 -10.71 -2.63 -12.33
N LEU A 98 -10.44 -3.64 -11.50
CA LEU A 98 -9.92 -4.94 -11.94
C LEU A 98 -10.82 -5.59 -13.00
N LYS A 99 -12.13 -5.62 -12.74
CA LYS A 99 -13.09 -6.16 -13.71
C LYS A 99 -13.06 -5.39 -15.03
N TYR A 100 -13.06 -4.05 -14.98
CA TYR A 100 -12.99 -3.21 -16.17
C TYR A 100 -11.74 -3.51 -17.00
N MET A 101 -10.57 -3.54 -16.34
CA MET A 101 -9.28 -3.82 -16.97
C MET A 101 -9.27 -5.22 -17.64
N LYS A 102 -9.81 -6.23 -16.96
CA LYS A 102 -9.98 -7.59 -17.48
C LYS A 102 -10.93 -7.65 -18.68
N ASP A 103 -12.10 -7.01 -18.58
CA ASP A 103 -13.13 -7.03 -19.64
C ASP A 103 -12.69 -6.26 -20.90
N LYS A 104 -11.85 -5.23 -20.73
CA LYS A 104 -11.34 -4.39 -21.83
C LYS A 104 -9.97 -4.81 -22.36
N TYR A 105 -9.29 -5.75 -21.69
CA TYR A 105 -7.89 -6.09 -21.96
C TYR A 105 -6.98 -4.85 -21.90
N GLU A 106 -7.24 -3.95 -20.95
CA GLU A 106 -6.52 -2.69 -20.75
C GLU A 106 -5.82 -2.68 -19.38
N ASN A 107 -4.66 -2.02 -19.31
CA ASN A 107 -3.94 -1.84 -18.05
C ASN A 107 -4.35 -0.58 -17.26
N THR A 108 -5.31 0.18 -17.79
CA THR A 108 -5.79 1.43 -17.22
C THR A 108 -7.31 1.44 -17.12
N PHE A 109 -7.86 2.38 -16.35
CA PHE A 109 -9.30 2.57 -16.22
C PHE A 109 -9.67 4.05 -16.06
N GLN A 110 -10.92 4.38 -16.39
CA GLN A 110 -11.44 5.75 -16.32
C GLN A 110 -12.25 5.96 -15.03
N LYS A 111 -11.90 6.98 -14.23
CA LYS A 111 -12.56 7.31 -12.95
C LYS A 111 -14.08 7.39 -13.10
N SER A 112 -14.55 8.16 -14.07
CA SER A 112 -15.99 8.40 -14.33
C SER A 112 -16.76 7.10 -14.59
N VAL A 113 -16.16 6.16 -15.33
CA VAL A 113 -16.75 4.85 -15.65
C VAL A 113 -16.82 3.98 -14.40
N ILE A 114 -15.72 3.88 -13.64
CA ILE A 114 -15.67 3.06 -12.42
C ILE A 114 -16.67 3.56 -11.38
N LEU A 115 -16.73 4.87 -11.13
CA LEU A 115 -17.64 5.42 -10.13
C LEU A 115 -19.11 5.25 -10.55
N LYS A 116 -19.42 5.37 -11.84
CA LYS A 116 -20.77 5.11 -12.37
C LYS A 116 -21.17 3.64 -12.19
N ASN A 117 -20.24 2.71 -12.46
CA ASN A 117 -20.47 1.28 -12.28
C ASN A 117 -20.67 0.92 -10.80
N CYS A 118 -19.86 1.49 -9.90
CA CYS A 118 -20.03 1.33 -8.46
C CYS A 118 -21.41 1.83 -8.01
N LYS A 119 -21.82 3.02 -8.46
CA LYS A 119 -23.14 3.57 -8.14
C LYS A 119 -24.25 2.66 -8.64
N TYR A 120 -24.20 2.22 -9.90
CA TYR A 120 -25.21 1.33 -10.47
C TYR A 120 -25.30 0.02 -9.68
N PHE A 121 -24.15 -0.57 -9.35
CA PHE A 121 -24.08 -1.81 -8.57
C PHE A 121 -24.73 -1.66 -7.19
N CYS A 122 -24.37 -0.62 -6.43
CA CYS A 122 -25.01 -0.34 -5.14
C CYS A 122 -26.49 0.01 -5.27
N SER A 123 -26.93 0.62 -6.38
CA SER A 123 -28.34 0.96 -6.62
C SER A 123 -29.21 -0.28 -6.81
N SER A 124 -28.63 -1.38 -7.30
CA SER A 124 -29.33 -2.64 -7.55
C SER A 124 -29.59 -3.45 -6.27
N ASP A 125 -28.88 -3.14 -5.19
CA ASP A 125 -29.08 -3.75 -3.88
C ASP A 125 -29.98 -2.84 -3.03
N ALA A 126 -31.17 -3.32 -2.66
CA ALA A 126 -32.23 -2.54 -2.03
C ALA A 126 -31.83 -1.91 -0.68
N HIS A 127 -30.67 -2.30 -0.13
CA HIS A 127 -30.24 -1.95 1.22
C HIS A 127 -29.19 -0.84 1.31
N LYS A 128 -28.61 -0.34 0.21
CA LYS A 128 -27.51 0.65 0.31
C LYS A 128 -27.44 1.65 -0.85
N GLN A 129 -28.07 2.81 -0.69
CA GLN A 129 -27.81 3.95 -1.57
C GLN A 129 -26.47 4.59 -1.22
N VAL A 130 -25.48 4.45 -2.11
CA VAL A 130 -24.18 5.13 -1.97
C VAL A 130 -24.21 6.42 -2.78
N SER A 131 -23.88 7.54 -2.13
CA SER A 131 -23.82 8.85 -2.79
C SER A 131 -22.59 8.95 -3.70
N MET A 132 -22.68 9.75 -4.78
CA MET A 132 -21.49 10.05 -5.61
C MET A 132 -20.41 10.80 -4.83
N PHE A 133 -20.80 11.54 -3.80
CA PHE A 133 -19.85 12.22 -2.92
C PHE A 133 -18.98 11.20 -2.17
N SER A 134 -19.61 10.18 -1.55
CA SER A 134 -18.90 9.09 -0.85
C SER A 134 -17.96 8.32 -1.79
N LEU A 135 -18.41 8.03 -3.02
CA LEU A 135 -17.60 7.36 -4.04
C LEU A 135 -16.39 8.18 -4.47
N ASN A 136 -16.56 9.49 -4.67
CA ASN A 136 -15.45 10.38 -4.98
C ASN A 136 -14.45 10.44 -3.82
N ASN A 137 -14.91 10.58 -2.58
CA ASN A 137 -14.00 10.62 -1.41
C ASN A 137 -13.20 9.33 -1.26
N ALA A 138 -13.84 8.17 -1.47
CA ALA A 138 -13.15 6.88 -1.46
C ALA A 138 -12.11 6.77 -2.60
N PHE A 139 -12.44 7.30 -3.78
CA PHE A 139 -11.49 7.35 -4.90
C PHE A 139 -10.29 8.26 -4.59
N GLU A 140 -10.52 9.46 -4.08
CA GLU A 140 -9.44 10.38 -3.69
C GLU A 140 -8.58 9.80 -2.57
N SER A 141 -9.18 9.06 -1.62
CA SER A 141 -8.45 8.32 -0.59
C SER A 141 -7.52 7.27 -1.21
N LEU A 142 -7.98 6.50 -2.19
CA LEU A 142 -7.16 5.53 -2.92
C LEU A 142 -6.00 6.20 -3.70
N VAL A 143 -6.22 7.39 -4.26
CA VAL A 143 -5.17 8.19 -4.92
C VAL A 143 -4.15 8.69 -3.90
N TYR A 144 -4.62 9.32 -2.82
CA TYR A 144 -3.78 9.87 -1.76
C TYR A 144 -2.87 8.81 -1.15
N ASN A 145 -3.41 7.61 -0.92
CA ASN A 145 -2.68 6.48 -0.35
C ASN A 145 -1.88 5.68 -1.41
N LYS A 146 -1.76 6.19 -2.64
CA LYS A 146 -1.00 5.59 -3.75
C LYS A 146 -1.42 4.14 -4.04
N VAL A 147 -2.70 3.82 -3.88
CA VAL A 147 -3.27 2.53 -4.33
C VAL A 147 -3.58 2.57 -5.81
N ILE A 148 -4.03 3.73 -6.28
CA ILE A 148 -4.23 4.03 -7.70
C ILE A 148 -3.49 5.33 -8.03
N SER A 149 -3.04 5.46 -9.27
CA SER A 149 -2.33 6.66 -9.74
C SER A 149 -2.88 7.08 -11.09
N PRO A 150 -2.95 8.38 -11.41
CA PRO A 150 -3.11 8.80 -12.81
C PRO A 150 -1.93 8.26 -13.64
N GLU A 151 -2.21 7.87 -14.89
CA GLU A 151 -1.19 7.41 -15.84
C GLU A 151 -0.27 8.57 -16.28
N SER A 152 -0.82 9.78 -16.39
CA SER A 152 -0.04 10.98 -16.66
C SER A 152 0.61 11.50 -15.38
N ARG A 153 1.93 11.72 -15.42
CA ARG A 153 2.72 12.32 -14.32
C ARG A 153 2.42 13.81 -14.07
N SER A 154 1.34 14.36 -14.62
CA SER A 154 0.97 15.77 -14.39
C SER A 154 0.40 15.94 -12.99
N GLU A 155 0.87 16.97 -12.28
CA GLU A 155 0.43 17.30 -10.91
C GLU A 155 -1.07 17.61 -10.81
N THR A 156 -1.72 17.89 -11.93
CA THR A 156 -3.17 17.97 -12.08
C THR A 156 -3.64 16.98 -13.15
N PRO A 157 -4.28 15.86 -12.76
CA PRO A 157 -4.93 14.99 -13.74
C PRO A 157 -6.10 15.74 -14.38
N MET A 158 -6.19 15.67 -15.71
CA MET A 158 -7.35 16.18 -16.45
C MET A 158 -8.57 15.30 -16.15
N LEU A 159 -9.78 15.81 -16.47
CA LEU A 159 -11.05 15.15 -16.13
C LEU A 159 -11.15 13.69 -16.66
N ASP A 160 -10.45 13.39 -17.77
CA ASP A 160 -10.44 12.11 -18.47
C ASP A 160 -9.08 11.38 -18.37
N THR A 161 -8.22 11.78 -17.42
CA THR A 161 -6.94 11.09 -17.22
C THR A 161 -7.21 9.65 -16.79
N PRO A 162 -6.71 8.65 -17.53
CA PRO A 162 -6.79 7.25 -17.12
C PRO A 162 -5.94 7.00 -15.88
N TYR A 163 -6.36 6.03 -15.08
CA TYR A 163 -5.70 5.62 -13.85
C TYR A 163 -5.16 4.19 -13.97
N VAL A 164 -4.11 3.90 -13.22
CA VAL A 164 -3.49 2.58 -13.08
C VAL A 164 -3.56 2.11 -11.64
N LEU A 165 -3.59 0.79 -11.44
CA LEU A 165 -3.44 0.18 -10.13
C LEU A 165 -1.95 0.11 -9.77
N MET A 166 -1.60 0.53 -8.55
CA MET A 166 -0.22 0.48 -8.04
C MET A 166 0.13 -0.85 -7.38
N TYR A 167 -0.89 -1.69 -7.20
CA TYR A 167 -0.81 -3.03 -6.63
C TYR A 167 -1.14 -4.04 -7.73
N SER A 168 -0.47 -5.19 -7.68
CA SER A 168 -0.81 -6.29 -8.56
C SER A 168 -2.22 -6.79 -8.26
N GLU A 169 -2.85 -7.35 -9.29
CA GLU A 169 -4.12 -8.04 -9.12
C GLU A 169 -4.06 -9.10 -8.02
N PHE A 170 -2.94 -9.85 -7.92
CA PHE A 170 -2.75 -10.85 -6.87
C PHE A 170 -2.82 -10.25 -5.46
N GLU A 171 -2.13 -9.15 -5.20
CA GLU A 171 -2.12 -8.50 -3.87
C GLU A 171 -3.51 -8.01 -3.47
N ILE A 172 -4.23 -7.37 -4.40
CA ILE A 172 -5.59 -6.88 -4.16
C ILE A 172 -6.52 -8.08 -3.89
N ARG A 173 -6.46 -9.12 -4.73
CA ARG A 173 -7.29 -10.33 -4.57
C ARG A 173 -7.02 -11.04 -3.25
N HIS A 174 -5.75 -11.19 -2.87
CA HIS A 174 -5.36 -11.82 -1.61
C HIS A 174 -5.87 -11.03 -0.41
N SER A 175 -5.68 -9.70 -0.43
CA SER A 175 -6.16 -8.83 0.65
C SER A 175 -7.67 -8.92 0.82
N VAL A 176 -8.42 -8.76 -0.28
CA VAL A 176 -9.89 -8.80 -0.25
C VAL A 176 -10.42 -10.17 0.18
N HIS A 177 -9.80 -11.28 -0.25
CA HIS A 177 -10.19 -12.62 0.20
C HIS A 177 -9.98 -12.86 1.70
N SER A 178 -8.94 -12.25 2.27
CA SER A 178 -8.60 -12.45 3.68
C SER A 178 -9.59 -11.77 4.64
N ARG A 179 -10.48 -10.92 4.12
CA ARG A 179 -11.41 -10.10 4.89
C ARG A 179 -12.75 -10.76 5.14
N THR A 180 -13.02 -11.06 6.41
CA THR A 180 -14.29 -11.66 6.86
C THR A 180 -15.40 -10.62 7.06
N ASP A 181 -15.03 -9.36 7.27
CA ASP A 181 -15.88 -8.22 7.58
C ASP A 181 -16.65 -7.65 6.38
N LEU A 182 -16.31 -8.05 5.15
CA LEU A 182 -16.94 -7.51 3.95
C LEU A 182 -18.42 -7.94 3.80
N PRO A 183 -19.29 -7.04 3.31
CA PRO A 183 -20.69 -7.36 3.01
C PRO A 183 -20.82 -8.46 1.95
N ASN A 184 -21.92 -9.22 2.01
CA ASN A 184 -22.19 -10.30 1.07
C ASN A 184 -22.24 -9.84 -0.40
N TYR A 185 -22.72 -8.62 -0.68
CA TYR A 185 -22.77 -8.11 -2.06
C TYR A 185 -21.37 -7.88 -2.66
N ILE A 186 -20.38 -7.49 -1.83
CA ILE A 186 -18.97 -7.39 -2.25
C ILE A 186 -18.37 -8.77 -2.45
N LYS A 187 -18.66 -9.72 -1.55
CA LYS A 187 -18.21 -11.13 -1.67
C LYS A 187 -18.81 -11.83 -2.92
N LEU A 188 -20.07 -11.53 -3.25
CA LEU A 188 -20.72 -11.99 -4.47
C LEU A 188 -20.04 -11.38 -5.70
N PHE A 189 -19.80 -10.06 -5.70
CA PHE A 189 -19.10 -9.42 -6.81
C PHE A 189 -17.67 -9.95 -6.97
N GLN A 190 -16.97 -10.19 -5.87
CA GLN A 190 -15.65 -10.82 -5.85
C GLN A 190 -15.67 -12.14 -6.62
N SER A 191 -16.67 -13.01 -6.41
CA SER A 191 -16.78 -14.29 -7.15
C SER A 191 -17.02 -14.14 -8.67
N ILE A 192 -17.54 -13.00 -9.12
CA ILE A 192 -17.92 -12.74 -10.54
C ILE A 192 -16.86 -11.89 -11.25
N ALA A 193 -16.24 -10.95 -10.54
CA ALA A 193 -15.16 -10.13 -11.04
C ALA A 193 -13.86 -10.93 -11.20
N MET A 194 -13.72 -12.02 -10.44
CA MET A 194 -12.56 -12.92 -10.46
C MET A 194 -12.49 -13.80 -11.69
#